data_AF-A0A564YQR5-F1
#
_entry.id   AF-A0A564YQR5-F1
#
_cell.length_a   1.000
_cell.length_b   1.000
_cell.length_c   1.000
_cell.angle_alpha   90.00
_cell.angle_beta   90.00
_cell.angle_gamma   90.00
#
_symmetry.space_group_name_H-M   'P 1'
#
loop_
_entity.id
_entity.type
_entity.pdbx_description
1 polymer ?
#
loop_
_entity_poly.entity_id
_entity_poly.type
_entity_poly.pdbx_seq_one_letter_code
_entity_poly.pdbx_strand_id
1 'polypeptide(L)'
;MMKPTVEKVLKDVQLLSKRMRTREAFADELLNSVGTLQTNLESMRAFQEESLEFDDIVKRAEKNPRKQLITCLAAENKQLEQLKMQNKALETSLEEHELTLEMIMSKYREQISNLMRTTKTEKQMIQRNGGLSNQTQTSEGKSCMDKVDCTPVNDERLAVMAAIAKEVAEQSEAYSTELETELHRLNAENQALRELLAIQNNTTSSNTTALGNANSSASSTASNNCSKGMNGNNSPKSGTVASDEWSGVPTAFK
;
A
#
# COMPACT_ATOMS: atom_id res chain seq x y z
N MET A 1 59.68 -22.37 52.67
CA MET A 1 59.50 -21.57 51.42
C MET A 1 59.16 -22.53 50.30
N MET A 2 57.87 -22.91 50.15
CA MET A 2 57.47 -23.76 49.02
C MET A 2 57.41 -22.90 47.77
N LYS A 3 58.29 -23.18 46.81
CA LYS A 3 58.27 -22.55 45.49
C LYS A 3 56.92 -22.90 44.85
N PRO A 4 56.12 -21.93 44.39
CA PRO A 4 54.90 -22.25 43.68
C PRO A 4 55.28 -23.07 42.44
N THR A 5 54.72 -24.27 42.33
CA THR A 5 54.88 -25.09 41.13
C THR A 5 54.28 -24.33 39.96
N VAL A 6 54.97 -24.31 38.81
CA VAL A 6 54.55 -23.63 37.58
C VAL A 6 53.07 -23.93 37.23
N GLU A 7 52.60 -25.13 37.55
CA GLU A 7 51.22 -25.55 37.37
C GLU A 7 50.19 -24.73 38.16
N LYS A 8 50.52 -24.31 39.40
CA LYS A 8 49.62 -23.46 40.21
C LYS A 8 49.52 -22.06 39.61
N VAL A 9 50.66 -21.50 39.20
CA VAL A 9 50.70 -20.20 38.51
C VAL A 9 49.92 -20.25 37.19
N LEU A 10 50.05 -21.34 36.43
CA LEU A 10 49.31 -21.53 35.19
C LEU A 10 47.79 -21.59 35.43
N LYS A 11 47.34 -22.33 36.46
CA LYS A 11 45.93 -22.38 36.85
C LYS A 11 45.39 -21.01 37.28
N ASP A 12 46.17 -20.25 38.04
CA ASP A 12 45.80 -18.91 38.50
C ASP A 12 45.71 -17.91 37.33
N VAL A 13 46.64 -17.96 36.37
CA VAL A 13 46.60 -17.14 35.15
C VAL A 13 45.41 -17.52 34.26
N GLN A 14 45.10 -18.82 34.13
CA GLN A 14 43.92 -19.28 33.40
C GLN A 14 42.62 -18.82 34.06
N LEU A 15 42.53 -18.88 35.40
CA LEU A 15 41.39 -18.38 36.14
C LEU A 15 41.24 -16.86 35.99
N LEU A 16 42.34 -16.12 36.07
CA LEU A 16 42.34 -14.68 35.86
C LEU A 16 41.89 -14.32 34.44
N SER A 17 42.40 -15.01 33.42
CA SER A 17 41.99 -14.81 32.03
C SER A 17 40.50 -15.05 31.83
N LYS A 18 39.95 -16.13 32.41
CA LYS A 18 38.50 -16.39 32.40
C LYS A 18 37.72 -15.25 33.06
N ARG A 19 38.17 -14.79 34.23
CA ARG A 19 37.54 -13.67 34.96
C ARG A 19 37.62 -12.35 34.21
N MET A 20 38.73 -12.10 33.51
CA MET A 20 38.88 -10.91 32.67
C MET A 20 37.92 -10.96 31.49
N ARG A 21 37.81 -12.11 30.82
CA ARG A 21 36.88 -12.31 29.70
C ARG A 21 35.41 -12.13 30.12
N THR A 22 35.01 -12.62 31.29
CA THR A 22 33.65 -12.40 31.80
C THR A 22 33.38 -10.92 32.12
N ARG A 23 34.41 -10.20 32.62
CA ARG A 23 34.28 -8.77 32.92
C ARG A 23 34.22 -7.93 31.65
N GLU A 24 35.00 -8.31 30.63
CA GLU A 24 34.98 -7.69 29.29
C GLU A 24 33.60 -7.88 28.64
N ALA A 25 33.05 -9.10 28.65
CA ALA A 25 31.70 -9.37 28.16
C ALA A 25 30.61 -8.56 28.88
N PHE A 26 30.71 -8.40 30.21
CA PHE A 26 29.78 -7.54 30.97
C PHE A 26 29.94 -6.05 30.61
N ALA A 27 31.17 -5.59 30.38
CA ALA A 27 31.43 -4.22 29.95
C ALA A 27 30.86 -3.95 28.55
N ASP A 28 30.96 -4.92 27.63
CA ASP A 28 30.35 -4.85 26.30
C ASP A 28 28.82 -4.82 26.38
N GLU A 29 28.22 -5.63 27.26
CA GLU A 29 26.77 -5.60 27.50
C GLU A 29 26.32 -4.24 28.07
N LEU A 30 27.08 -3.67 29.02
CA LEU A 30 26.83 -2.34 29.55
C LEU A 30 27.00 -1.26 28.48
N LEU A 31 28.02 -1.36 27.62
CA LEU A 31 28.24 -0.43 26.52
C LEU A 31 27.06 -0.49 25.53
N ASN A 32 26.57 -1.69 25.23
CA ASN A 32 25.39 -1.87 24.40
C ASN A 32 24.15 -1.26 25.06
N SER A 33 23.93 -1.50 26.36
CA SER A 33 22.83 -0.91 27.11
C SER A 33 22.90 0.63 27.11
N VAL A 34 24.08 1.21 27.36
CA VAL A 34 24.32 2.66 27.28
C VAL A 34 24.07 3.18 25.86
N GLY A 35 24.51 2.46 24.83
CA GLY A 35 24.26 2.79 23.43
C GLY A 35 22.76 2.82 23.11
N THR A 36 22.00 1.81 23.55
CA THR A 36 20.54 1.78 23.38
C THR A 36 19.81 2.87 24.16
N LEU A 37 20.30 3.21 25.36
CA LEU A 37 19.74 4.31 26.15
C LEU A 37 20.05 5.66 25.49
N GLN A 38 21.25 5.83 24.94
CA GLN A 38 21.65 7.03 24.23
C GLN A 38 20.78 7.26 22.99
N THR A 39 20.58 6.23 22.17
CA THR A 39 19.69 6.35 21.00
C THR A 39 18.25 6.64 21.41
N ASN A 40 17.76 6.03 22.50
CA ASN A 40 16.45 6.33 23.06
C ASN A 40 16.36 7.80 23.53
N LEU A 41 17.35 8.30 24.27
CA LEU A 41 17.40 9.70 24.70
C LEU A 41 17.50 10.68 23.52
N GLU A 42 18.26 10.35 22.48
CA GLU A 42 18.33 11.15 21.25
C GLU A 42 16.97 11.18 20.54
N SER A 43 16.26 10.04 20.48
CA SER A 43 14.90 10.01 19.95
C SER A 43 13.93 10.84 20.80
N MET A 44 13.96 10.69 22.13
CA MET A 44 13.13 11.48 23.05
C MET A 44 13.43 12.98 22.94
N ARG A 45 14.71 13.35 22.76
CA ARG A 45 15.12 14.74 22.58
C ARG A 45 14.60 15.31 21.27
N ALA A 46 14.68 14.55 20.18
CA ALA A 46 14.13 14.95 18.89
C ALA A 46 12.60 15.17 18.99
N PHE A 47 11.88 14.26 19.66
CA PHE A 47 10.44 14.42 19.91
C PHE A 47 10.12 15.60 20.83
N GLN A 48 10.98 15.92 21.80
CA GLN A 48 10.74 17.01 22.76
C GLN A 48 11.08 18.39 22.17
N GLU A 49 12.05 18.47 21.24
CA GLU A 49 12.23 19.65 20.38
C GLU A 49 11.08 19.81 19.37
N GLU A 50 10.45 18.70 18.95
CA GLU A 50 9.24 18.70 18.11
C GLU A 50 7.96 19.06 18.90
N SER A 51 7.90 18.79 20.21
CA SER A 51 6.69 18.98 21.05
C SER A 51 6.83 20.02 22.17
N LEU A 52 6.98 21.30 21.80
CA LEU A 52 6.23 22.32 22.54
C LEU A 52 4.96 22.57 21.75
N GLU A 53 3.83 22.12 22.28
CA GLU A 53 2.53 22.32 21.64
C GLU A 53 2.33 23.81 21.39
N PHE A 54 1.79 24.16 20.22
CA PHE A 54 1.54 25.55 19.81
C PHE A 54 0.89 26.36 20.95
N ASP A 55 -0.03 25.74 21.68
CA ASP A 55 -0.74 26.32 22.82
C ASP A 55 0.19 26.68 24.00
N ASP A 56 1.23 25.90 24.26
CA ASP A 56 2.22 26.17 25.31
C ASP A 56 3.17 27.31 24.93
N ILE A 57 3.52 27.41 23.65
CA ILE A 57 4.29 28.54 23.11
C ILE A 57 3.46 29.82 23.20
N VAL A 58 2.18 29.76 22.84
CA VAL A 58 1.26 30.89 22.93
C VAL A 58 1.08 31.35 24.38
N LYS A 59 0.83 30.42 25.32
CA LYS A 59 0.71 30.72 26.77
C LYS A 59 1.97 31.38 27.34
N ARG A 60 3.16 30.91 26.94
CA ARG A 60 4.43 31.50 27.37
C ARG A 60 4.69 32.88 26.74
N ALA A 61 4.23 33.07 25.50
CA ALA A 61 4.38 34.33 24.77
C ALA A 61 3.44 35.44 25.26
N GLU A 62 2.40 35.14 26.05
CA GLU A 62 1.39 36.14 26.45
C GLU A 62 1.95 37.34 27.21
N LYS A 63 3.00 37.11 28.00
CA LYS A 63 3.66 38.14 28.81
C LYS A 63 4.75 38.90 28.03
N ASN A 64 4.95 38.56 26.76
CA ASN A 64 6.06 39.07 25.96
C ASN A 64 5.58 40.22 25.05
N PRO A 65 6.31 41.36 24.97
CA PRO A 65 5.95 42.46 24.07
C PRO A 65 5.93 42.06 22.59
N ARG A 66 6.58 40.93 22.23
CA ARG A 66 6.57 40.36 20.87
C ARG A 66 5.61 39.18 20.71
N LYS A 67 4.57 39.05 21.55
CA LYS A 67 3.59 37.94 21.54
C LYS A 67 3.13 37.58 20.13
N GLN A 68 2.67 38.56 19.36
CA GLN A 68 2.11 38.33 18.02
C GLN A 68 3.11 37.67 17.07
N LEU A 69 4.36 38.14 17.05
CA LEU A 69 5.42 37.55 16.22
C LEU A 69 5.70 36.10 16.64
N ILE A 70 5.81 35.85 17.94
CA ILE A 70 6.08 34.50 18.47
C ILE A 70 4.92 33.56 18.14
N THR A 71 3.68 34.01 18.26
CA THR A 71 2.49 33.24 17.88
C THR A 71 2.45 32.96 16.36
N CYS A 72 2.76 33.95 15.52
CA CYS A 72 2.81 33.74 14.07
C CYS A 72 3.89 32.72 13.67
N LEU A 73 5.10 32.83 14.24
CA LEU A 73 6.18 31.87 13.99
C LEU A 73 5.83 30.46 14.50
N ALA A 74 5.17 30.35 15.65
CA ALA A 74 4.71 29.06 16.16
C ALA A 74 3.65 28.42 15.25
N ALA A 75 2.76 29.23 14.66
CA ALA A 75 1.74 28.75 13.73
C ALA A 75 2.38 28.30 12.41
N GLU A 76 3.35 29.05 11.89
CA GLU A 76 4.11 28.68 10.69
C GLU A 76 4.89 27.39 10.91
N ASN A 77 5.55 27.24 12.06
CA ASN A 77 6.27 26.01 12.42
C ASN A 77 5.33 24.80 12.46
N LYS A 78 4.14 24.94 13.06
CA LYS A 78 3.12 23.88 13.07
C LYS A 78 2.66 23.52 11.65
N GLN A 79 2.48 24.51 10.78
CA GLN A 79 2.15 24.28 9.37
C GLN A 79 3.28 23.56 8.62
N LEU A 80 4.53 23.95 8.87
CA LEU A 80 5.71 23.30 8.29
C LEU A 80 5.83 21.84 8.73
N GLU A 81 5.55 21.54 10.00
CA GLU A 81 5.53 20.19 10.53
C GLU A 81 4.42 19.35 9.89
N GLN A 82 3.21 19.92 9.74
CA GLN A 82 2.11 19.26 9.02
C GLN A 82 2.49 18.96 7.57
N LEU A 83 3.14 19.90 6.86
CA LEU A 83 3.61 19.68 5.49
C LEU A 83 4.68 18.59 5.42
N LYS A 84 5.61 18.55 6.38
CA LYS A 84 6.61 17.47 6.48
C LYS A 84 5.95 16.11 6.71
N MET A 85 4.96 16.04 7.60
CA MET A 85 4.21 14.81 7.86
C MET A 85 3.45 14.35 6.62
N GLN A 86 2.81 15.28 5.88
CA GLN A 86 2.15 14.97 4.61
C GLN A 86 3.14 14.47 3.56
N ASN A 87 4.29 15.12 3.40
CA ASN A 87 5.33 14.66 2.47
C ASN A 87 5.82 13.27 2.83
N LYS A 88 6.08 12.99 4.10
CA LYS A 88 6.48 11.65 4.55
C LYS A 88 5.39 10.61 4.28
N ALA A 89 4.12 10.95 4.46
CA ALA A 89 3.01 10.07 4.15
C ALA A 89 2.90 9.80 2.64
N LEU A 90 3.15 10.82 1.80
CA LEU A 90 3.22 10.67 0.35
C LEU A 90 4.40 9.80 -0.10
N GLU A 91 5.58 9.99 0.49
CA GLU A 91 6.76 9.15 0.27
C GLU A 91 6.46 7.68 0.61
N THR A 92 5.85 7.43 1.78
CA THR A 92 5.47 6.07 2.20
C THR A 92 4.46 5.44 1.22
N SER A 93 3.45 6.21 0.80
CA SER A 93 2.46 5.75 -0.19
C SER A 93 3.09 5.43 -1.54
N LEU A 94 4.07 6.24 -1.97
CA LEU A 94 4.82 6.00 -3.20
C LEU A 94 5.64 4.70 -3.10
N GLU A 95 6.34 4.48 -1.99
CA GLU A 95 7.07 3.24 -1.72
C GLU A 95 6.15 2.01 -1.73
N GLU A 96 4.97 2.10 -1.11
CA GLU A 96 3.96 1.03 -1.13
C GLU A 96 3.46 0.73 -2.56
N HIS A 97 3.26 1.76 -3.38
CA HIS A 97 2.89 1.60 -4.78
C HIS A 97 4.00 0.96 -5.61
N GLU A 98 5.26 1.35 -5.40
CA GLU A 98 6.42 0.73 -6.06
C GLU A 98 6.53 -0.76 -5.71
N LEU A 99 6.40 -1.11 -4.43
CA LEU A 99 6.39 -2.49 -3.96
C LEU A 99 5.24 -3.30 -4.59
N THR A 100 4.05 -2.71 -4.66
CA THR A 100 2.88 -3.35 -5.27
C THR A 100 3.12 -3.64 -6.75
N LEU A 101 3.69 -2.67 -7.48
CA LEU A 101 4.05 -2.85 -8.89
C LEU A 101 5.12 -3.92 -9.08
N GLU A 102 6.15 -3.95 -8.23
CA GLU A 102 7.19 -4.99 -8.28
C GLU A 102 6.58 -6.40 -8.10
N MET A 103 5.65 -6.54 -7.15
CA MET A 103 4.95 -7.80 -6.92
C MET A 103 4.11 -8.21 -8.14
N ILE A 104 3.33 -7.29 -8.72
CA ILE A 104 2.52 -7.55 -9.92
C ILE A 104 3.42 -7.94 -11.09
N MET A 105 4.49 -7.19 -11.32
CA MET A 105 5.44 -7.47 -12.41
C MET A 105 6.15 -8.80 -12.21
N SER A 106 6.47 -9.19 -10.97
CA SER A 106 7.05 -10.49 -10.65
C SER A 106 6.05 -11.62 -10.94
N LYS A 107 4.78 -11.46 -10.56
CA LYS A 107 3.72 -12.42 -10.89
C LYS A 107 3.45 -12.52 -12.39
N TYR A 108 3.48 -11.40 -13.09
CA TYR A 108 3.35 -11.38 -14.54
C TYR A 108 4.50 -12.13 -15.23
N ARG A 109 5.75 -11.88 -14.81
CA ARG A 109 6.93 -12.63 -15.31
C ARG A 109 6.81 -14.13 -15.01
N GLU A 110 6.35 -14.50 -13.83
CA GLU A 110 6.12 -15.89 -13.42
C GLU A 110 5.06 -16.57 -14.33
N GLN A 111 3.92 -15.91 -14.54
CA GLN A 111 2.85 -16.40 -15.41
C GLN A 111 3.34 -16.64 -16.84
N ILE A 112 4.09 -15.70 -17.42
CA ILE A 112 4.69 -15.87 -18.76
C ILE A 112 5.66 -17.04 -18.77
N SER A 113 6.54 -17.15 -17.77
CA SER A 113 7.50 -18.26 -17.71
C SER A 113 6.79 -19.61 -17.60
N ASN A 114 5.71 -19.70 -16.82
CA ASN A 114 4.90 -20.90 -16.68
C ASN A 114 4.22 -21.25 -18.00
N LEU A 115 3.63 -20.28 -18.69
CA LEU A 115 3.04 -20.46 -20.02
C LEU A 115 4.08 -20.96 -21.04
N MET A 116 5.27 -20.34 -21.08
CA MET A 116 6.34 -20.79 -21.97
C MET A 116 6.79 -22.23 -21.66
N ARG A 117 6.84 -22.61 -20.38
CA ARG A 117 7.17 -23.97 -19.94
C ARG A 117 6.09 -24.96 -20.35
N THR A 118 4.81 -24.65 -20.14
CA THR A 118 3.69 -25.53 -20.53
C THR A 118 3.62 -25.70 -22.04
N THR A 119 3.75 -24.63 -22.83
CA THR A 119 3.82 -24.70 -24.30
C THR A 119 5.01 -25.53 -24.77
N LYS A 120 6.18 -25.42 -24.11
CA LYS A 120 7.36 -26.24 -24.44
C LYS A 120 7.11 -27.73 -24.14
N THR A 121 6.52 -28.05 -22.98
CA THR A 121 6.19 -29.44 -22.62
C THR A 121 5.11 -30.02 -23.52
N GLU A 122 4.12 -29.23 -23.92
CA GLU A 122 3.07 -29.64 -24.87
C GLU A 122 3.68 -29.99 -26.23
N LYS A 123 4.54 -29.12 -26.78
CA LYS A 123 5.27 -29.40 -28.03
C LYS A 123 6.12 -30.66 -27.95
N GLN A 124 6.80 -30.90 -26.82
CA GLN A 124 7.58 -32.12 -26.59
C GLN A 124 6.69 -33.36 -26.48
N MET A 125 5.52 -33.25 -25.85
CA MET A 125 4.55 -34.34 -25.76
C MET A 125 3.95 -34.67 -27.13
N ILE A 126 3.62 -33.66 -27.94
CA ILE A 126 3.17 -33.84 -29.33
C ILE A 126 4.26 -34.49 -30.18
N GLN A 127 5.54 -34.11 -30.03
CA GLN A 127 6.64 -34.79 -30.72
C GLN A 127 6.83 -36.24 -30.24
N ARG A 128 6.65 -36.50 -28.94
CA ARG A 128 6.80 -37.83 -28.35
C ARG A 128 5.64 -38.77 -28.73
N ASN A 129 4.41 -38.26 -28.80
CA ASN A 129 3.22 -39.01 -29.20
C ASN A 129 3.00 -39.02 -30.74
N GLY A 130 3.61 -38.09 -31.47
CA GLY A 130 3.55 -37.99 -32.94
C GLY A 130 4.30 -39.12 -33.67
N GLY A 131 4.97 -40.02 -32.95
CA GLY A 131 5.51 -41.26 -33.49
C GLY A 131 4.48 -42.38 -33.70
N LEU A 132 3.22 -42.21 -33.26
CA LEU A 132 2.19 -43.28 -33.30
C LEU A 132 0.90 -42.92 -34.05
N SER A 133 0.88 -41.90 -34.92
CA SER A 133 -0.34 -41.50 -35.66
C SER A 133 -0.11 -41.32 -37.16
N ASN A 134 0.51 -42.32 -37.79
CA ASN A 134 0.48 -42.48 -39.26
C ASN A 134 -0.25 -43.78 -39.61
N GLN A 135 -1.51 -43.91 -39.23
CA GLN A 135 -2.41 -44.90 -39.83
C GLN A 135 -3.86 -44.41 -39.79
N THR A 136 -4.15 -43.32 -40.47
CA THR A 136 -5.50 -43.07 -40.99
C THR A 136 -5.54 -43.68 -42.38
N GLN A 137 -5.84 -44.98 -42.40
CA GLN A 137 -6.28 -45.66 -43.62
C GLN A 137 -7.59 -45.03 -44.07
N THR A 138 -7.61 -44.72 -45.36
CA THR A 138 -8.78 -44.60 -46.20
C THR A 138 -9.70 -45.81 -46.04
N SER A 139 -10.93 -45.64 -45.56
CA SER A 139 -12.08 -46.45 -46.01
C SER A 139 -13.37 -46.05 -45.29
N GLU A 140 -14.43 -46.08 -46.07
CA GLU A 140 -15.81 -45.73 -45.79
C GLU A 140 -16.48 -46.55 -44.69
N GLY A 141 -17.44 -45.93 -44.00
CA GLY A 141 -18.67 -46.59 -43.55
C GLY A 141 -18.64 -47.46 -42.28
N LYS A 142 -19.70 -47.28 -41.48
CA LYS A 142 -20.35 -48.26 -40.58
C LYS A 142 -20.03 -48.19 -39.08
N SER A 143 -21.01 -47.63 -38.35
CA SER A 143 -21.59 -48.11 -37.07
C SER A 143 -20.72 -49.01 -36.18
N CYS A 144 -20.50 -48.60 -34.93
CA CYS A 144 -21.11 -49.22 -33.75
C CYS A 144 -20.61 -48.53 -32.47
N MET A 145 -21.41 -48.62 -31.42
CA MET A 145 -20.97 -48.33 -30.06
C MET A 145 -19.77 -49.20 -29.72
N ASP A 146 -18.73 -48.62 -29.13
CA ASP A 146 -17.94 -49.34 -28.16
C ASP A 146 -17.53 -48.40 -27.03
N LYS A 147 -17.63 -48.94 -25.82
CA LYS A 147 -17.41 -48.25 -24.56
C LYS A 147 -15.96 -47.78 -24.52
N VAL A 148 -15.73 -46.48 -24.45
CA VAL A 148 -14.38 -45.95 -24.17
C VAL A 148 -14.08 -46.28 -22.71
N ASP A 149 -13.30 -47.34 -22.54
CA ASP A 149 -12.64 -47.70 -21.31
C ASP A 149 -11.85 -46.51 -20.77
N CYS A 150 -12.07 -46.28 -19.48
CA CYS A 150 -11.55 -45.18 -18.70
C CYS A 150 -10.01 -45.15 -18.69
N THR A 151 -9.46 -43.95 -18.74
CA THR A 151 -8.15 -43.68 -18.15
C THR A 151 -8.41 -43.08 -16.75
N PRO A 152 -8.23 -43.83 -15.64
CA PRO A 152 -8.71 -43.44 -14.31
C PRO A 152 -8.07 -42.15 -13.76
N VAL A 153 -6.96 -41.71 -14.35
CA VAL A 153 -6.23 -40.50 -13.95
C VAL A 153 -6.92 -39.21 -14.43
N ASN A 154 -7.71 -39.27 -15.50
CA ASN A 154 -8.39 -38.10 -16.04
C ASN A 154 -9.70 -37.81 -15.30
N ASP A 155 -10.38 -38.84 -14.78
CA ASP A 155 -11.61 -38.69 -14.00
C ASP A 155 -11.34 -38.06 -12.63
N GLU A 156 -10.27 -38.45 -11.94
CA GLU A 156 -9.88 -37.82 -10.66
C GLU A 156 -9.50 -36.36 -10.86
N ARG A 157 -8.75 -36.05 -11.92
CA ARG A 157 -8.31 -34.69 -12.23
C ARG A 157 -9.48 -33.81 -12.68
N LEU A 158 -10.45 -34.38 -13.40
CA LEU A 158 -11.70 -33.73 -13.78
C LEU A 158 -12.62 -33.53 -12.57
N ALA A 159 -12.68 -34.49 -11.64
CA ALA A 159 -13.43 -34.38 -10.39
C ALA A 159 -12.85 -33.29 -9.48
N VAL A 160 -11.52 -33.20 -9.37
CA VAL A 160 -10.84 -32.11 -8.64
C VAL A 160 -11.11 -30.76 -9.30
N MET A 161 -11.01 -30.67 -10.63
CA MET A 161 -11.30 -29.43 -11.35
C MET A 161 -12.77 -29.01 -11.23
N ALA A 162 -13.71 -29.97 -11.22
CA ALA A 162 -15.12 -29.71 -10.97
C ALA A 162 -15.40 -29.26 -9.53
N ALA A 163 -14.70 -29.84 -8.54
CA ALA A 163 -14.79 -29.43 -7.14
C ALA A 163 -14.27 -28.00 -6.94
N ILE A 164 -13.11 -27.66 -7.53
CA ILE A 164 -12.55 -26.30 -7.49
C ILE A 164 -13.50 -25.31 -8.19
N ALA A 165 -14.04 -25.66 -9.36
CA ALA A 165 -14.97 -24.78 -10.07
C ALA A 165 -16.26 -24.52 -9.26
N LYS A 166 -16.76 -25.54 -8.54
CA LYS A 166 -17.92 -25.40 -7.66
C LYS A 166 -17.61 -24.52 -6.45
N GLU A 167 -16.47 -24.72 -5.80
CA GLU A 167 -16.06 -23.91 -4.64
C GLU A 167 -15.81 -22.44 -5.02
N VAL A 168 -15.21 -22.19 -6.18
CA VAL A 168 -15.04 -20.83 -6.72
C VAL A 168 -16.39 -20.19 -7.03
N ALA A 169 -17.34 -20.95 -7.59
CA ALA A 169 -18.69 -20.43 -7.85
C ALA A 169 -19.43 -20.10 -6.55
N GLU A 170 -19.40 -20.99 -5.55
CA GLU A 170 -20.00 -20.77 -4.22
C GLU A 170 -19.38 -19.56 -3.51
N GLN A 171 -18.05 -19.41 -3.55
CA GLN A 171 -17.36 -18.24 -3.00
C GLN A 171 -17.73 -16.94 -3.75
N SER A 172 -17.88 -17.01 -5.08
CA SER A 172 -18.29 -15.84 -5.88
C SER A 172 -19.72 -15.41 -5.59
N GLU A 173 -20.64 -16.36 -5.38
CA GLU A 173 -22.03 -16.10 -5.02
C GLU A 173 -22.13 -15.54 -3.60
N ALA A 174 -21.40 -16.11 -2.64
CA ALA A 174 -21.31 -15.59 -1.27
C ALA A 174 -20.79 -14.14 -1.25
N TYR A 175 -19.70 -13.85 -1.96
CA TYR A 175 -19.17 -12.49 -2.05
C TYR A 175 -20.16 -11.51 -2.72
N SER A 176 -20.85 -11.96 -3.78
CA SER A 176 -21.87 -11.14 -4.44
C SER A 176 -23.03 -10.80 -3.51
N THR A 177 -23.51 -11.76 -2.72
CA THR A 177 -24.60 -11.52 -1.76
C THR A 177 -24.17 -10.59 -0.62
N GLU A 178 -22.95 -10.76 -0.08
CA GLU A 178 -22.41 -9.84 0.94
C GLU A 178 -22.32 -8.41 0.39
N LEU A 179 -21.78 -8.23 -0.81
CA LEU A 179 -21.70 -6.93 -1.46
C LEU A 179 -23.08 -6.29 -1.68
N GLU A 180 -24.07 -7.08 -2.10
CA GLU A 180 -25.45 -6.62 -2.28
C GLU A 180 -26.07 -6.17 -0.95
N THR A 181 -25.84 -6.90 0.14
CA THR A 181 -26.32 -6.50 1.47
C THR A 181 -25.69 -5.20 1.96
N GLU A 182 -24.39 -5.01 1.72
CA GLU A 182 -23.69 -3.79 2.09
C GLU A 182 -24.16 -2.59 1.27
N LEU A 183 -24.39 -2.76 -0.03
CA LEU A 183 -25.00 -1.74 -0.88
C LEU A 183 -26.41 -1.37 -0.41
N HIS A 184 -27.23 -2.35 -0.02
CA HIS A 184 -28.54 -2.08 0.56
C HIS A 184 -28.46 -1.30 1.88
N ARG A 185 -27.53 -1.67 2.76
CA ARG A 185 -27.27 -0.98 4.03
C ARG A 185 -26.86 0.48 3.79
N LEU A 186 -25.89 0.71 2.92
CA LEU A 186 -25.40 2.05 2.57
C LEU A 186 -26.46 2.88 1.84
N ASN A 187 -27.30 2.28 1.00
CA ASN A 187 -28.41 2.99 0.37
C ASN A 187 -29.47 3.42 1.38
N ALA A 188 -29.81 2.55 2.33
CA ALA A 188 -30.74 2.89 3.40
C ALA A 188 -30.18 4.02 4.29
N GLU A 189 -28.88 3.98 4.62
CA GLU A 189 -28.21 5.04 5.38
C GLU A 189 -28.19 6.35 4.59
N ASN A 190 -27.79 6.33 3.31
CA ASN A 190 -27.80 7.51 2.46
C ASN A 190 -29.20 8.09 2.28
N GLN A 191 -30.23 7.24 2.20
CA GLN A 191 -31.61 7.69 2.16
C GLN A 191 -31.99 8.37 3.47
N ALA A 192 -31.69 7.77 4.62
CA ALA A 192 -31.94 8.37 5.93
C ALA A 192 -31.21 9.70 6.12
N LEU A 193 -29.94 9.81 5.69
CA LEU A 193 -29.18 11.05 5.71
C LEU A 193 -29.80 12.13 4.82
N ARG A 194 -30.32 11.76 3.64
CA ARG A 194 -31.07 12.69 2.77
C ARG A 194 -32.39 13.12 3.37
N GLU A 195 -33.09 12.23 4.06
CA GLU A 195 -34.32 12.57 4.79
C GLU A 195 -34.01 13.52 5.96
N LEU A 196 -32.93 13.28 6.73
CA LEU A 196 -32.46 14.19 7.78
C LEU A 196 -32.08 15.56 7.22
N LEU A 197 -31.37 15.62 6.08
CA LEU A 197 -31.06 16.87 5.40
C LEU A 197 -32.32 17.57 4.86
N ALA A 198 -33.29 16.83 4.35
CA ALA A 198 -34.56 17.38 3.90
C ALA A 198 -35.37 17.96 5.07
N ILE A 199 -35.38 17.29 6.22
CA ILE A 199 -35.96 17.80 7.47
C ILE A 199 -35.23 19.08 7.90
N GLN A 200 -33.89 19.09 7.89
CA GLN A 200 -33.11 20.28 8.22
C GLN A 200 -33.43 21.45 7.27
N ASN A 201 -33.45 21.23 5.97
CA ASN A 201 -33.78 22.27 4.99
C ASN A 201 -35.22 22.78 5.12
N ASN A 202 -36.18 21.90 5.46
CA ASN A 202 -37.57 22.29 5.68
C ASN A 202 -37.73 23.07 6.99
N THR A 203 -37.02 22.69 8.06
CA THR A 203 -37.03 23.41 9.34
C THR A 203 -36.33 24.77 9.25
N THR A 204 -35.24 24.89 8.49
CA THR A 204 -34.60 26.18 8.21
C THR A 204 -35.49 27.06 7.33
N SER A 205 -36.16 26.48 6.33
CA SER A 205 -37.12 27.22 5.48
C SER A 205 -38.33 27.72 6.28
N SER A 206 -38.83 26.95 7.25
CA SER A 206 -39.90 27.39 8.16
C SER A 206 -39.45 28.40 9.22
N ASN A 207 -38.15 28.47 9.56
CA ASN A 207 -37.62 29.50 10.45
C ASN A 207 -37.33 30.83 9.74
N THR A 208 -37.12 30.82 8.41
CA THR A 208 -36.90 32.06 7.62
C THR A 208 -38.16 32.87 7.34
N THR A 209 -39.37 32.35 7.62
CA THR A 209 -40.62 33.11 7.49
C THR A 209 -41.06 33.78 8.81
N ALA A 210 -40.32 33.60 9.91
CA ALA A 210 -40.66 34.15 11.23
C ALA A 210 -39.73 35.30 11.71
N LEU A 211 -38.72 35.71 10.94
CA LEU A 211 -37.91 36.91 11.26
C LEU A 211 -37.62 37.69 9.97
N GLY A 212 -37.99 38.97 9.99
CA GLY A 212 -38.27 39.76 8.80
C GLY A 212 -37.08 40.27 7.97
N ASN A 213 -37.45 40.69 6.76
CA ASN A 213 -36.89 41.75 5.91
C ASN A 213 -35.52 42.34 6.28
N ALA A 214 -34.53 42.14 5.40
CA ALA A 214 -33.83 43.23 4.70
C ALA A 214 -32.92 42.69 3.58
N ASN A 215 -32.93 43.42 2.45
CA ASN A 215 -32.00 43.41 1.31
C ASN A 215 -32.17 42.34 0.22
N SER A 216 -33.03 42.70 -0.74
CA SER A 216 -33.03 42.25 -2.13
C SER A 216 -31.94 42.96 -2.96
N SER A 217 -31.05 42.20 -3.62
CA SER A 217 -30.74 42.43 -5.04
C SER A 217 -29.86 41.32 -5.65
N ALA A 218 -30.42 40.76 -6.74
CA ALA A 218 -29.75 40.20 -7.92
C ALA A 218 -29.12 38.80 -7.84
N SER A 219 -29.95 37.78 -8.12
CA SER A 219 -29.56 36.63 -8.94
C SER A 219 -30.56 36.47 -10.09
N SER A 220 -30.09 36.60 -11.33
CA SER A 220 -30.76 36.16 -12.55
C SER A 220 -29.92 34.99 -13.13
N THR A 221 -30.38 33.74 -13.01
CA THR A 221 -31.17 32.99 -14.02
C THR A 221 -30.34 32.55 -15.23
N ALA A 222 -30.07 31.24 -15.34
CA ALA A 222 -30.28 30.47 -16.58
C ALA A 222 -30.07 28.97 -16.35
N SER A 223 -31.15 28.22 -16.56
CA SER A 223 -31.28 26.77 -16.51
C SER A 223 -30.74 26.05 -17.76
N ASN A 224 -30.41 24.76 -17.58
CA ASN A 224 -30.70 23.58 -18.43
C ASN A 224 -30.18 23.61 -19.90
N ASN A 225 -29.71 22.52 -20.52
CA ASN A 225 -30.11 21.12 -20.42
C ASN A 225 -29.10 20.20 -21.14
N CYS A 226 -29.15 18.90 -20.82
CA CYS A 226 -28.47 17.79 -21.50
C CYS A 226 -28.75 17.72 -23.02
N SER A 227 -27.78 17.22 -23.80
CA SER A 227 -28.03 16.43 -25.01
C SER A 227 -26.84 15.54 -25.38
N LYS A 228 -27.22 14.38 -25.90
CA LYS A 228 -26.50 13.15 -26.22
C LYS A 228 -25.97 13.23 -27.66
N GLY A 229 -24.80 12.64 -27.96
CA GLY A 229 -24.49 12.23 -29.34
C GLY A 229 -23.05 12.35 -29.83
N MET A 230 -22.39 11.18 -29.90
CA MET A 230 -21.56 10.68 -31.02
C MET A 230 -20.29 11.42 -31.51
N ASN A 231 -19.20 10.65 -31.42
CA ASN A 231 -18.26 10.31 -32.49
C ASN A 231 -17.20 11.34 -32.93
N GLY A 232 -15.95 10.88 -33.00
CA GLY A 232 -14.85 11.64 -33.60
C GLY A 232 -13.47 11.19 -33.16
N ASN A 233 -12.98 10.12 -33.79
CA ASN A 233 -11.55 9.83 -33.92
C ASN A 233 -10.72 11.10 -34.18
N ASN A 234 -9.51 11.17 -33.62
CA ASN A 234 -8.27 11.24 -34.40
C ASN A 234 -7.05 11.36 -33.48
N SER A 235 -6.20 10.33 -33.49
CA SER A 235 -4.76 10.50 -33.29
C SER A 235 -4.20 11.33 -34.46
N PRO A 236 -3.03 11.97 -34.28
CA PRO A 236 -1.83 11.31 -34.77
C PRO A 236 -0.59 11.46 -33.89
N LYS A 237 0.10 10.32 -33.77
CA LYS A 237 1.54 10.07 -33.82
C LYS A 237 2.53 11.27 -33.92
N SER A 238 3.58 11.09 -33.12
CA SER A 238 5.02 11.12 -33.46
C SER A 238 5.81 12.42 -33.36
N GLY A 239 7.03 12.30 -32.80
CA GLY A 239 8.13 13.26 -32.94
C GLY A 239 8.72 13.69 -31.58
N THR A 240 9.60 12.91 -30.95
CA THR A 240 11.08 12.99 -31.08
C THR A 240 11.72 14.04 -30.15
N VAL A 241 12.40 13.52 -29.12
CA VAL A 241 13.72 13.91 -28.58
C VAL A 241 14.11 15.40 -28.59
N ALA A 242 14.26 15.97 -27.40
CA ALA A 242 15.33 16.92 -27.09
C ALA A 242 15.63 16.89 -25.58
N SER A 243 16.80 16.37 -25.24
CA SER A 243 17.50 16.62 -23.99
C SER A 243 17.96 18.07 -24.00
N ASP A 244 17.70 18.85 -22.94
CA ASP A 244 18.45 20.07 -22.67
C ASP A 244 18.63 20.26 -21.16
N GLU A 245 19.86 19.94 -20.76
CA GLU A 245 20.72 20.59 -19.78
C GLU A 245 20.05 21.50 -18.72
N TRP A 246 20.03 21.00 -17.49
CA TRP A 246 20.08 21.84 -16.30
C TRP A 246 21.48 22.41 -16.17
N SER A 247 21.65 23.70 -16.50
CA SER A 247 22.85 24.46 -16.19
C SER A 247 22.46 25.81 -15.57
N GLY A 248 23.18 26.20 -14.52
CA GLY A 248 23.22 27.59 -14.06
C GLY A 248 22.79 27.85 -12.62
N VAL A 249 23.57 27.39 -11.65
CA VAL A 249 23.68 28.03 -10.33
C VAL A 249 24.42 29.36 -10.49
N PRO A 250 23.92 30.51 -9.99
CA PRO A 250 24.74 31.69 -9.80
C PRO A 250 25.12 31.82 -8.32
N THR A 251 26.35 31.44 -8.00
CA THR A 251 27.04 31.92 -6.80
C THR A 251 27.48 33.36 -7.06
N ALA A 252 26.96 34.32 -6.30
CA ALA A 252 27.56 35.65 -6.20
C ALA A 252 27.47 36.14 -4.76
N PHE A 253 28.61 36.05 -4.08
CA PHE A 253 28.95 36.80 -2.88
C PHE A 253 28.99 38.30 -3.22
N LYS A 254 28.25 39.11 -2.45
CA LYS A 254 28.74 40.40 -1.92
C LYS A 254 27.95 40.81 -0.70
#